data_AF-A0A0K2ZUE3-F1
#
_entry.id   AF-A0A0K2ZUE3-F1
#
_cell.length_a   1.000
_cell.length_b   1.000
_cell.length_c   1.000
_cell.angle_alpha   90.00
_cell.angle_beta   90.00
_cell.angle_gamma   90.00
#
_symmetry.space_group_name_H-M   'P 1'
#
loop_
_entity.id
_entity.type
_entity.pdbx_description
1 polymer ?
#
loop_
_entity_poly.entity_id
_entity_poly.type
_entity_poly.pdbx_seq_one_letter_code
_entity_poly.pdbx_strand_id
1 'polypeptide(L)'
;MEAWTDSLLDTERAVRKPVHAWARQIVRQLERAASYGKGIEDVIAGSSNNYALIVYLLGFHDQAQRACQRQIEFADRYLPGAGLQPRINLIRLHRGIGNHALAAQLIERLIERKTVGSDWGTSAGAEETAFLENIYLHEKFLLALKIGGSSVLPALLGEVAERFPALKETVSYAERVVMAGMLNKNDTLVYEGLKNPGWKASSHAGLVRTLYVSYWLAHLGDGRQAVQLVRRMSALGRASYQWKDHAILRILERLIGLAMMVGEDEAGEQLHLIRVQVATDLGDISALVSTLYRLSTLRDRYRHHWLRLAERSGYFSLPGIPQFSARKKTIADGRVLLQVVDRKIAESYRAHAASSVFEMPCHEAALA
;
A
#
# COMPACT_ATOMS: atom_id res chain seq x y z
N MET A 1 -10.01 -3.37 19.20
CA MET A 1 -9.11 -4.04 18.24
C MET A 1 -9.05 -3.11 17.04
N GLU A 2 -7.90 -2.49 16.74
CA GLU A 2 -7.76 -1.76 15.46
C GLU A 2 -8.08 -2.74 14.34
N ALA A 3 -8.95 -2.40 13.39
CA ALA A 3 -9.26 -3.29 12.27
C ALA A 3 -8.05 -3.38 11.34
N TRP A 4 -7.41 -4.55 11.26
CA TRP A 4 -6.26 -4.83 10.42
C TRP A 4 -6.72 -5.34 9.05
N THR A 5 -7.21 -4.47 8.16
CA THR A 5 -7.46 -4.83 6.75
C THR A 5 -7.10 -3.68 5.83
N ASP A 6 -5.80 -3.44 5.67
CA ASP A 6 -5.26 -2.55 4.64
C ASP A 6 -4.13 -3.28 3.89
N SER A 7 -4.30 -3.33 2.57
CA SER A 7 -3.68 -4.27 1.65
C SER A 7 -2.23 -3.92 1.24
N LEU A 8 -1.39 -4.95 1.01
CA LEU A 8 0.07 -4.90 1.15
C LEU A 8 0.87 -3.93 0.28
N LEU A 9 0.35 -3.52 -0.88
CA LEU A 9 1.20 -2.89 -1.90
C LEU A 9 0.71 -1.54 -2.42
N ASP A 10 -0.52 -1.12 -2.10
CA ASP A 10 -1.03 0.20 -2.47
C ASP A 10 -1.76 0.94 -1.33
N THR A 11 -1.83 0.37 -0.12
CA THR A 11 -2.24 1.17 1.07
C THR A 11 -1.10 1.99 1.66
N GLU A 12 0.09 1.97 1.03
CA GLU A 12 1.27 2.67 1.52
C GLU A 12 1.51 2.36 3.01
N ARG A 13 1.28 1.12 3.46
CA ARG A 13 1.59 0.70 4.82
C ARG A 13 3.03 1.10 5.11
N ALA A 14 3.16 2.17 5.90
CA ALA A 14 4.46 2.66 6.30
C ALA A 14 5.22 1.54 6.97
N VAL A 15 6.42 1.31 6.50
CA VAL A 15 7.36 0.49 7.23
C VAL A 15 7.71 1.24 8.50
N ARG A 16 7.06 0.91 9.62
CA ARG A 16 7.25 1.67 10.86
C ARG A 16 8.40 1.17 11.74
N LYS A 17 8.96 0.01 11.39
CA LYS A 17 9.97 -0.67 12.22
C LYS A 17 11.05 -1.28 11.34
N PRO A 18 12.30 -1.35 11.82
CA PRO A 18 13.31 -2.17 11.18
C PRO A 18 12.86 -3.63 11.06
N VAL A 19 13.38 -4.35 10.06
CA VAL A 19 13.04 -5.75 9.77
C VAL A 19 13.08 -6.64 11.02
N HIS A 20 14.16 -6.53 11.81
CA HIS A 20 14.34 -7.37 13.01
C HIS A 20 13.27 -7.08 14.09
N ALA A 21 12.81 -5.84 14.22
CA ALA A 21 11.80 -5.46 15.21
C ALA A 21 10.41 -5.96 14.79
N TRP A 22 10.09 -5.91 13.50
CA TRP A 22 8.92 -6.55 12.93
C TRP A 22 8.92 -8.06 13.16
N ALA A 23 10.02 -8.73 12.80
CA ALA A 23 10.13 -10.18 12.94
C ALA A 23 9.93 -10.64 14.39
N ARG A 24 10.58 -9.97 15.36
CA ARG A 24 10.38 -10.24 16.79
C ARG A 24 8.96 -10.00 17.24
N GLN A 25 8.30 -8.96 16.74
CA GLN A 25 6.91 -8.68 17.09
C GLN A 25 5.98 -9.79 16.61
N ILE A 26 6.14 -10.23 15.36
CA ILE A 26 5.33 -11.31 14.77
C ILE A 26 5.49 -12.59 15.60
N VAL A 27 6.73 -12.98 15.92
CA VAL A 27 7.00 -14.17 16.76
C VAL A 27 6.28 -14.07 18.11
N ARG A 28 6.43 -12.94 18.82
CA ARG A 28 5.76 -12.75 20.13
C ARG A 28 4.25 -12.77 20.03
N GLN A 29 3.67 -12.25 18.95
CA GLN A 29 2.23 -12.25 18.74
C GLN A 29 1.70 -13.67 18.56
N LEU A 30 2.38 -14.48 17.74
CA LEU A 30 2.04 -15.88 17.53
C LEU A 30 2.18 -16.71 18.83
N GLU A 31 3.26 -16.52 19.58
CA GLU A 31 3.48 -17.21 20.87
C GLU A 31 2.41 -16.86 21.91
N ARG A 32 2.02 -15.58 22.01
CA ARG A 32 0.96 -15.14 22.91
C ARG A 32 -0.39 -15.72 22.48
N ALA A 33 -0.73 -15.66 21.19
CA ALA A 33 -1.99 -16.19 20.69
C ALA A 33 -2.14 -17.69 20.95
N ALA A 34 -1.06 -18.46 20.75
CA ALA A 34 -1.02 -19.88 21.09
C ALA A 34 -1.28 -20.16 22.59
N SER A 35 -0.97 -19.20 23.47
CA SER A 35 -1.12 -19.36 24.92
C SER A 35 -2.53 -19.05 25.43
N TYR A 36 -3.29 -18.19 24.74
CA TYR A 36 -4.61 -17.70 25.19
C TYR A 36 -5.80 -18.22 24.38
N GLY A 37 -5.57 -18.90 23.25
CA GLY A 37 -6.56 -19.63 22.45
C GLY A 37 -7.55 -18.77 21.66
N LYS A 38 -8.03 -17.64 22.19
CA LYS A 38 -9.05 -16.80 21.55
C LYS A 38 -8.43 -15.81 20.54
N GLY A 39 -8.96 -15.79 19.31
CA GLY A 39 -8.54 -14.86 18.24
C GLY A 39 -7.20 -15.25 17.59
N ILE A 40 -6.84 -16.53 17.64
CA ILE A 40 -5.62 -17.02 17.00
C ILE A 40 -5.69 -16.90 15.47
N GLU A 41 -6.89 -16.98 14.90
CA GLU A 41 -7.19 -16.82 13.48
C GLU A 41 -6.74 -15.46 12.96
N ASP A 42 -7.17 -14.38 13.63
CA ASP A 42 -6.84 -13.00 13.28
C ASP A 42 -5.34 -12.74 13.43
N VAL A 43 -4.73 -13.31 14.47
CA VAL A 43 -3.28 -13.17 14.70
C VAL A 43 -2.48 -13.90 13.63
N ILE A 44 -2.90 -15.11 13.24
CA ILE A 44 -2.29 -15.86 12.14
C ILE A 44 -2.43 -15.09 10.82
N ALA A 45 -3.62 -14.62 10.48
CA ALA A 45 -3.87 -13.88 9.24
C ALA A 45 -3.09 -12.57 9.19
N GLY A 46 -3.11 -11.78 10.28
CA GLY A 46 -2.36 -10.54 10.40
C GLY A 46 -0.84 -10.74 10.33
N SER A 47 -0.32 -11.76 11.03
CA SER A 47 1.10 -12.11 11.01
C SER A 47 1.57 -12.55 9.63
N SER A 48 0.76 -13.36 8.94
CA SER A 48 1.05 -13.85 7.58
C SER A 48 1.08 -12.73 6.55
N ASN A 49 0.10 -11.83 6.61
CA ASN A 49 0.07 -10.61 5.80
C ASN A 49 1.33 -9.78 6.03
N ASN A 50 1.67 -9.47 7.28
CA ASN A 50 2.86 -8.66 7.60
C ASN A 50 4.16 -9.32 7.14
N TYR A 51 4.27 -10.64 7.29
CA TYR A 51 5.42 -11.39 6.82
C TYR A 51 5.57 -11.31 5.29
N ALA A 52 4.50 -11.52 4.53
CA ALA A 52 4.50 -11.36 3.08
C ALA A 52 4.94 -9.93 2.67
N LEU A 53 4.51 -8.90 3.41
CA LEU A 53 4.95 -7.51 3.19
C LEU A 53 6.46 -7.37 3.31
N ILE A 54 7.00 -7.81 4.45
CA ILE A 54 8.39 -7.57 4.82
C ILE A 54 9.30 -8.28 3.82
N VAL A 55 8.96 -9.52 3.50
CA VAL A 55 9.70 -10.34 2.54
C VAL A 55 9.66 -9.72 1.14
N TYR A 56 8.51 -9.20 0.71
CA TYR A 56 8.42 -8.45 -0.55
C TYR A 56 9.31 -7.20 -0.54
N LEU A 57 9.25 -6.40 0.53
CA LEU A 57 10.06 -5.18 0.73
C LEU A 57 11.56 -5.46 0.98
N LEU A 58 11.95 -6.73 0.97
CA LEU A 58 13.33 -7.17 0.97
C LEU A 58 13.79 -7.67 -0.39
N GLY A 59 12.91 -7.68 -1.39
CA GLY A 59 13.18 -8.20 -2.72
C GLY A 59 13.07 -9.73 -2.82
N PHE A 60 12.59 -10.42 -1.79
CA PHE A 60 12.40 -11.87 -1.81
C PHE A 60 11.03 -12.24 -2.40
N HIS A 61 10.82 -11.86 -3.66
CA HIS A 61 9.50 -11.92 -4.30
C HIS A 61 8.89 -13.33 -4.32
N ASP A 62 9.69 -14.37 -4.60
CA ASP A 62 9.21 -15.77 -4.59
C ASP A 62 8.71 -16.21 -3.21
N GLN A 63 9.39 -15.77 -2.15
CA GLN A 63 9.01 -16.11 -0.78
C GLN A 63 7.75 -15.36 -0.35
N ALA A 64 7.58 -14.10 -0.77
CA ALA A 64 6.35 -13.35 -0.56
C ALA A 64 5.17 -13.95 -1.34
N GLN A 65 5.40 -14.45 -2.55
CA GLN A 65 4.40 -15.16 -3.34
C GLN A 65 3.95 -16.45 -2.63
N ARG A 66 4.90 -17.30 -2.22
CA ARG A 66 4.59 -18.53 -1.45
C ARG A 66 3.86 -18.23 -0.15
N ALA A 67 4.20 -17.13 0.53
CA ALA A 67 3.50 -16.70 1.73
C ALA A 67 2.02 -16.38 1.44
N CYS A 68 1.74 -15.62 0.38
CA CYS A 68 0.37 -15.30 -0.03
C CYS A 68 -0.41 -16.56 -0.44
N GLN A 69 0.21 -17.46 -1.21
CA GLN A 69 -0.41 -18.71 -1.66
C GLN A 69 -0.78 -19.62 -0.48
N ARG A 70 0.15 -19.88 0.45
CA ARG A 70 -0.14 -20.66 1.67
C ARG A 70 -1.27 -20.05 2.49
N GLN A 71 -1.32 -18.72 2.59
CA GLN A 71 -2.40 -18.04 3.31
C GLN A 71 -3.75 -18.21 2.60
N ILE A 72 -3.77 -18.18 1.26
CA ILE A 72 -4.98 -18.45 0.47
C ILE A 72 -5.46 -19.88 0.68
N GLU A 73 -4.56 -20.86 0.57
CA GLU A 73 -4.87 -22.29 0.77
C GLU A 73 -5.41 -22.55 2.18
N PHE A 74 -4.80 -21.94 3.19
CA PHE A 74 -5.25 -22.04 4.57
C PHE A 74 -6.62 -21.38 4.78
N ALA A 75 -6.81 -20.17 4.24
CA ALA A 75 -8.08 -19.45 4.32
C ALA A 75 -9.21 -20.24 3.64
N ASP A 76 -8.96 -20.82 2.46
CA ASP A 76 -9.98 -21.57 1.72
C ASP A 76 -10.45 -22.83 2.45
N ARG A 77 -9.64 -23.37 3.36
CA ARG A 77 -9.98 -24.57 4.14
C ARG A 77 -10.52 -24.26 5.52
N TYR A 78 -9.96 -23.26 6.20
CA TYR A 78 -10.18 -23.08 7.64
C TYR A 78 -10.72 -21.69 7.99
N LEU A 79 -10.44 -20.65 7.17
CA LEU A 79 -10.82 -19.26 7.45
C LEU A 79 -11.29 -18.51 6.19
N PRO A 80 -12.45 -18.86 5.60
CA PRO A 80 -12.84 -18.31 4.29
C PRO A 80 -12.89 -16.77 4.24
N GLY A 81 -13.33 -16.13 5.33
CA GLY A 81 -13.37 -14.66 5.47
C GLY A 81 -11.99 -13.99 5.48
N ALA A 82 -10.91 -14.71 5.78
CA ALA A 82 -9.54 -14.17 5.81
C ALA A 82 -8.83 -14.25 4.45
N GLY A 83 -9.48 -14.83 3.43
CA GLY A 83 -8.86 -15.12 2.14
C GLY A 83 -8.80 -13.95 1.16
N LEU A 84 -9.55 -12.86 1.41
CA LEU A 84 -9.61 -11.73 0.49
C LEU A 84 -8.27 -10.96 0.42
N GLN A 85 -7.73 -10.61 1.58
CA GLN A 85 -6.49 -9.83 1.69
C GLN A 85 -5.28 -10.49 0.99
N PRO A 86 -4.95 -11.77 1.20
CA PRO A 86 -3.81 -12.40 0.53
C PRO A 86 -3.99 -12.52 -1.00
N ARG A 87 -5.22 -12.57 -1.52
CA ARG A 87 -5.48 -12.53 -2.97
C ARG A 87 -5.14 -11.17 -3.58
N ILE A 88 -5.58 -10.10 -2.92
CA ILE A 88 -5.22 -8.73 -3.33
C ILE A 88 -3.70 -8.55 -3.31
N ASN A 89 -3.04 -9.08 -2.28
CA ASN A 89 -1.59 -9.03 -2.16
C ASN A 89 -0.88 -9.78 -3.29
N LEU A 90 -1.39 -10.96 -3.65
CA LEU A 90 -0.85 -11.75 -4.75
C LEU A 90 -0.98 -11.04 -6.11
N ILE A 91 -2.14 -10.40 -6.38
CA ILE A 91 -2.35 -9.58 -7.59
C ILE A 91 -1.28 -8.48 -7.67
N ARG A 92 -1.14 -7.73 -6.58
CA ARG A 92 -0.20 -6.61 -6.53
C ARG A 92 1.26 -7.06 -6.58
N LEU A 93 1.59 -8.22 -6.00
CA LEU A 93 2.92 -8.79 -6.07
C LEU A 93 3.27 -9.10 -7.53
N HIS A 94 2.37 -9.78 -8.26
CA HIS A 94 2.56 -10.07 -9.68
C HIS A 94 2.69 -8.79 -10.52
N ARG A 95 1.89 -7.76 -10.23
CA ARG A 95 2.03 -6.44 -10.85
C ARG A 95 3.42 -5.83 -10.55
N GLY A 96 3.86 -5.87 -9.30
CA GLY A 96 5.11 -5.29 -8.83
C GLY A 96 6.36 -5.93 -9.47
N ILE A 97 6.32 -7.23 -9.74
CA ILE A 97 7.42 -7.96 -10.38
C ILE A 97 7.33 -8.02 -11.91
N GLY A 98 6.37 -7.32 -12.52
CA GLY A 98 6.20 -7.25 -13.97
C GLY A 98 5.40 -8.39 -14.60
N ASN A 99 4.84 -9.31 -13.82
CA ASN A 99 3.94 -10.36 -14.32
C ASN A 99 2.51 -9.82 -14.50
N HIS A 100 2.36 -8.84 -15.38
CA HIS A 100 1.12 -8.07 -15.54
C HIS A 100 -0.04 -8.92 -16.08
N ALA A 101 0.24 -9.90 -16.95
CA ALA A 101 -0.79 -10.79 -17.50
C ALA A 101 -1.44 -11.65 -16.41
N LEU A 102 -0.63 -12.24 -15.51
CA LEU A 102 -1.15 -13.02 -14.39
C LEU A 102 -1.90 -12.13 -13.39
N ALA A 103 -1.38 -10.93 -13.09
CA ALA A 103 -2.09 -9.96 -12.24
C ALA A 103 -3.48 -9.61 -12.83
N ALA A 104 -3.56 -9.38 -14.14
CA ALA A 104 -4.81 -9.10 -14.85
C ALA A 104 -5.81 -10.28 -14.79
N GLN A 105 -5.33 -11.52 -14.91
CA GLN A 105 -6.19 -12.71 -14.75
C GLN A 105 -6.68 -12.87 -13.31
N LEU A 106 -5.81 -12.65 -12.33
CA LEU A 106 -6.15 -12.81 -10.92
C LEU A 106 -7.18 -11.76 -10.44
N ILE A 107 -7.12 -10.52 -10.95
CA ILE A 107 -8.13 -9.50 -10.61
C ILE A 107 -9.50 -9.83 -11.21
N GLU A 108 -9.57 -10.38 -12.43
CA GLU A 108 -10.86 -10.85 -12.99
C GLU A 108 -11.43 -12.00 -12.18
N ARG A 109 -10.62 -13.01 -11.85
CA ARG A 109 -11.04 -14.14 -11.01
C ARG A 109 -11.52 -13.70 -9.64
N LEU A 110 -10.91 -12.66 -9.05
CA LEU A 110 -11.34 -12.12 -7.76
C LEU A 110 -12.76 -11.53 -7.86
N ILE A 111 -13.08 -10.85 -8.96
CA ILE A 111 -14.42 -10.29 -9.22
C ILE A 111 -15.42 -11.36 -9.64
N GLU A 112 -15.03 -12.37 -10.41
CA GLU A 112 -15.90 -13.50 -10.76
C GLU A 112 -16.31 -14.29 -9.51
N ARG A 113 -15.38 -14.54 -8.58
CA ARG A 113 -15.69 -15.19 -7.30
C ARG A 113 -16.72 -14.44 -6.46
N LYS A 114 -16.78 -13.11 -6.57
CA LYS A 114 -17.85 -12.30 -5.95
C LYS A 114 -19.22 -12.60 -6.58
N THR A 115 -19.29 -12.92 -7.87
CA THR A 115 -20.56 -13.18 -8.58
C THR A 115 -21.14 -14.57 -8.33
N VAL A 116 -20.32 -15.55 -7.95
CA VAL A 116 -20.76 -16.94 -7.72
C VAL A 116 -20.97 -17.17 -6.22
N GLY A 117 -22.17 -16.83 -5.74
CA GLY A 117 -22.81 -17.42 -4.56
C GLY A 117 -22.03 -17.39 -3.24
N SER A 118 -21.20 -16.38 -3.01
CA SER A 118 -20.56 -16.24 -1.71
C SER A 118 -21.50 -15.50 -0.75
N ASP A 119 -21.71 -16.09 0.44
CA ASP A 119 -22.50 -15.58 1.57
C ASP A 119 -21.92 -14.26 2.14
N TRP A 120 -21.81 -13.25 1.30
CA TRP A 120 -21.53 -11.88 1.71
C TRP A 120 -22.85 -11.13 1.98
N GLY A 121 -24.02 -11.77 1.88
CA GLY A 121 -25.37 -11.16 1.93
C GLY A 121 -25.84 -10.57 3.26
N THR A 122 -24.95 -10.01 4.09
CA THR A 122 -25.31 -9.13 5.22
C THR A 122 -24.94 -7.67 4.88
N SER A 123 -25.31 -6.70 5.71
CA SER A 123 -24.90 -5.29 5.52
C SER A 123 -23.38 -5.11 5.40
N ALA A 124 -22.58 -6.06 5.89
CA ALA A 124 -21.13 -6.13 5.68
C ALA A 124 -20.74 -6.39 4.20
N GLY A 125 -21.54 -7.12 3.42
CA GLY A 125 -21.21 -7.42 2.02
C GLY A 125 -21.40 -6.28 1.04
N ALA A 126 -22.23 -5.29 1.37
CA ALA A 126 -22.33 -4.07 0.55
C ALA A 126 -21.03 -3.26 0.65
N GLU A 127 -20.45 -3.16 1.86
CA GLU A 127 -19.15 -2.50 2.09
C GLU A 127 -18.00 -3.29 1.45
N GLU A 128 -18.00 -4.62 1.56
CA GLU A 128 -17.01 -5.48 0.90
C GLU A 128 -17.12 -5.46 -0.63
N THR A 129 -18.34 -5.36 -1.16
CA THR A 129 -18.63 -5.20 -2.60
C THR A 129 -18.03 -3.92 -3.13
N ALA A 130 -18.29 -2.79 -2.45
CA ALA A 130 -17.73 -1.50 -2.82
C ALA A 130 -16.19 -1.50 -2.68
N PHE A 131 -15.67 -2.13 -1.64
CA PHE A 131 -14.22 -2.29 -1.45
C PHE A 131 -13.58 -3.06 -2.62
N LEU A 132 -14.15 -4.21 -3.01
CA LEU A 132 -13.68 -5.01 -4.14
C LEU A 132 -13.71 -4.26 -5.48
N GLU A 133 -14.76 -3.48 -5.73
CA GLU A 133 -14.88 -2.64 -6.93
C GLU A 133 -13.81 -1.54 -6.96
N ASN A 134 -13.53 -0.93 -5.82
CA ASN A 134 -12.43 0.03 -5.68
C ASN A 134 -11.07 -0.63 -5.94
N ILE A 135 -10.85 -1.85 -5.44
CA ILE A 135 -9.62 -2.62 -5.72
C ILE A 135 -9.53 -2.93 -7.22
N TYR A 136 -10.62 -3.35 -7.85
CA TYR A 136 -10.64 -3.60 -9.30
C TYR A 136 -10.27 -2.36 -10.10
N LEU A 137 -10.94 -1.23 -9.84
CA LEU A 137 -10.63 0.06 -10.47
C LEU A 137 -9.15 0.40 -10.31
N HIS A 138 -8.62 0.28 -9.09
CA HIS A 138 -7.23 0.62 -8.79
C HIS A 138 -6.25 -0.27 -9.55
N GLU A 139 -6.38 -1.59 -9.45
CA GLU A 139 -5.44 -2.53 -10.08
C GLU A 139 -5.53 -2.49 -11.60
N LYS A 140 -6.74 -2.41 -12.17
CA LYS A 140 -6.92 -2.29 -13.62
C LYS A 140 -6.30 -1.01 -14.16
N PHE A 141 -6.48 0.11 -13.47
CA PHE A 141 -5.87 1.37 -13.85
C PHE A 141 -4.34 1.28 -13.89
N LEU A 142 -3.73 0.72 -12.85
CA LEU A 142 -2.28 0.56 -12.79
C LEU A 142 -1.75 -0.42 -13.84
N LEU A 143 -2.44 -1.52 -14.08
CA LEU A 143 -2.08 -2.49 -15.12
C LEU A 143 -2.18 -1.88 -16.52
N ALA A 144 -3.27 -1.17 -16.81
CA ALA A 144 -3.42 -0.49 -18.10
C ALA A 144 -2.35 0.57 -18.33
N LEU A 145 -2.02 1.37 -17.31
CA LEU A 145 -0.93 2.33 -17.38
C LEU A 145 0.42 1.65 -17.67
N LYS A 146 0.67 0.47 -17.10
CA LYS A 146 1.92 -0.28 -17.29
C LYS A 146 2.01 -1.00 -18.63
N ILE A 147 0.90 -1.53 -19.14
CA ILE A 147 0.87 -2.33 -20.38
C ILE A 147 0.64 -1.43 -21.61
N GLY A 148 -0.37 -0.56 -21.55
CA GLY A 148 -0.84 0.25 -22.68
C GLY A 148 -0.47 1.73 -22.61
N GLY A 149 0.15 2.18 -21.52
CA GLY A 149 0.50 3.59 -21.32
C GLY A 149 -0.69 4.46 -20.88
N SER A 150 -0.54 5.78 -20.93
CA SER A 150 -1.58 6.70 -20.47
C SER A 150 -2.77 6.79 -21.43
N SER A 151 -2.56 6.59 -22.73
CA SER A 151 -3.57 6.78 -23.78
C SER A 151 -4.76 5.83 -23.69
N VAL A 152 -4.58 4.65 -23.08
CA VAL A 152 -5.65 3.65 -22.90
C VAL A 152 -6.54 3.93 -21.68
N LEU A 153 -6.11 4.84 -20.78
CA LEU A 153 -6.80 5.06 -19.50
C LEU A 153 -8.22 5.63 -19.65
N PRO A 154 -8.53 6.57 -20.57
CA PRO A 154 -9.89 7.07 -20.73
C PRO A 154 -10.89 5.98 -21.14
N ALA A 155 -10.49 5.11 -22.07
CA ALA A 155 -11.33 3.99 -22.51
C ALA A 155 -11.58 3.00 -21.37
N LEU A 156 -10.53 2.61 -20.64
CA LEU A 156 -10.65 1.76 -19.46
C LEU A 156 -11.60 2.35 -18.42
N LEU A 157 -11.50 3.65 -18.13
CA LEU A 157 -12.36 4.31 -17.16
C LEU A 157 -13.83 4.26 -17.59
N GLY A 158 -14.10 4.44 -18.89
CA GLY A 158 -15.43 4.22 -19.47
C GLY A 158 -15.96 2.81 -19.21
N GLU A 159 -15.19 1.78 -19.56
CA GLU A 159 -15.55 0.37 -19.35
C GLU A 159 -15.80 0.05 -17.86
N VAL A 160 -14.93 0.53 -16.97
CA VAL A 160 -15.08 0.33 -15.51
C VAL A 160 -16.36 1.01 -15.00
N ALA A 161 -16.67 2.19 -15.52
CA ALA A 161 -17.83 2.96 -15.09
C ALA A 161 -19.16 2.44 -15.66
N GLU A 162 -19.11 1.72 -16.79
CA GLU A 162 -20.24 0.94 -17.31
C GLU A 162 -20.45 -0.34 -16.48
N ARG A 163 -19.36 -1.04 -16.16
CA ARG A 163 -19.40 -2.28 -15.35
C ARG A 163 -19.81 -2.02 -13.89
N PHE A 164 -19.39 -0.90 -13.31
CA PHE A 164 -19.66 -0.53 -11.93
C PHE A 164 -20.13 0.93 -11.81
N PRO A 165 -21.40 1.23 -12.15
CA PRO A 165 -21.91 2.61 -12.19
C PRO A 165 -21.80 3.37 -10.88
N ALA A 166 -21.91 2.68 -9.74
CA ALA A 166 -21.79 3.27 -8.40
C ALA A 166 -20.41 3.90 -8.14
N LEU A 167 -19.36 3.42 -8.82
CA LEU A 167 -18.02 3.99 -8.67
C LEU A 167 -17.94 5.44 -9.16
N LYS A 168 -18.80 5.86 -10.09
CA LYS A 168 -18.76 7.22 -10.68
C LYS A 168 -18.84 8.33 -9.64
N GLU A 169 -19.52 8.10 -8.53
CA GLU A 169 -19.70 9.09 -7.45
C GLU A 169 -18.62 8.99 -6.35
N THR A 170 -17.64 8.10 -6.51
CA THR A 170 -16.60 7.85 -5.50
C THR A 170 -15.36 8.73 -5.70
N VAL A 171 -14.69 9.04 -4.59
CA VAL A 171 -13.40 9.74 -4.59
C VAL A 171 -12.35 8.97 -5.39
N SER A 172 -12.32 7.64 -5.27
CA SER A 172 -11.36 6.79 -5.97
C SER A 172 -11.51 6.90 -7.49
N TYR A 173 -12.73 6.88 -8.01
CA TYR A 173 -12.97 7.05 -9.45
C TYR A 173 -12.58 8.46 -9.91
N ALA A 174 -12.99 9.49 -9.16
CA ALA A 174 -12.62 10.88 -9.44
C ALA A 174 -11.11 11.06 -9.52
N GLU A 175 -10.37 10.48 -8.57
CA GLU A 175 -8.90 10.49 -8.56
C GLU A 175 -8.32 9.85 -9.83
N ARG A 176 -8.83 8.70 -10.27
CA ARG A 176 -8.33 8.02 -11.49
C ARG A 176 -8.62 8.81 -12.76
N VAL A 177 -9.79 9.45 -12.84
CA VAL A 177 -10.14 10.36 -13.95
C VAL A 177 -9.18 11.54 -14.01
N VAL A 178 -8.94 12.20 -12.87
CA VAL A 178 -7.97 13.30 -12.80
C VAL A 178 -6.56 12.85 -13.20
N MET A 179 -6.09 11.71 -12.66
CA MET A 179 -4.78 11.15 -12.99
C MET A 179 -4.67 10.82 -14.50
N ALA A 180 -5.69 10.21 -15.10
CA ALA A 180 -5.72 9.94 -16.52
C ALA A 180 -5.67 11.23 -17.35
N GLY A 181 -6.42 12.27 -16.94
CA GLY A 181 -6.38 13.58 -17.58
C GLY A 181 -5.00 14.21 -17.52
N MET A 182 -4.37 14.20 -16.35
CA MET A 182 -3.02 14.74 -16.16
C MET A 182 -1.97 14.01 -16.99
N LEU A 183 -2.00 12.67 -16.98
CA LEU A 183 -1.05 11.84 -17.73
C LEU A 183 -1.19 12.02 -19.25
N ASN A 184 -2.40 12.29 -19.74
CA ASN A 184 -2.67 12.54 -21.15
C ASN A 184 -2.65 14.02 -21.53
N LYS A 185 -2.38 14.93 -20.58
CA LYS A 185 -2.50 16.39 -20.79
C LYS A 185 -3.86 16.77 -21.38
N ASN A 186 -4.93 16.18 -20.87
CA ASN A 186 -6.30 16.40 -21.31
C ASN A 186 -7.06 17.20 -20.24
N ASP A 187 -7.16 18.51 -20.48
CA ASP A 187 -7.80 19.48 -19.59
C ASP A 187 -9.25 19.09 -19.27
N THR A 188 -10.02 18.69 -20.28
CA THR A 188 -11.43 18.29 -20.13
C THR A 188 -11.57 17.16 -19.13
N LEU A 189 -10.73 16.13 -19.25
CA LEU A 189 -10.76 14.96 -18.36
C LEU A 189 -10.31 15.33 -16.93
N VAL A 190 -9.31 16.21 -16.80
CA VAL A 190 -8.92 16.76 -15.49
C VAL A 190 -10.08 17.51 -14.85
N TYR A 191 -10.75 18.40 -15.58
CA TYR A 191 -11.87 19.17 -15.06
C TYR A 191 -13.08 18.31 -14.71
N GLU A 192 -13.38 17.28 -15.51
CA GLU A 192 -14.42 16.30 -15.22
C GLU A 192 -14.15 15.61 -13.88
N GLY A 193 -12.94 15.05 -13.71
CA GLY A 193 -12.54 14.40 -12.47
C GLY A 193 -12.59 15.35 -11.27
N LEU A 194 -12.17 16.60 -11.42
CA LEU A 194 -12.18 17.61 -10.36
C LEU A 194 -13.59 18.13 -9.98
N LYS A 195 -14.57 17.97 -10.87
CA LYS A 195 -15.99 18.36 -10.63
C LYS A 195 -16.80 17.28 -9.91
N ASN A 196 -16.25 16.08 -9.78
CA ASN A 196 -16.92 14.95 -9.15
C ASN A 196 -17.42 15.30 -7.72
N PRO A 197 -18.69 15.01 -7.38
CA PRO A 197 -19.24 15.35 -6.07
C PRO A 197 -18.63 14.53 -4.93
N GLY A 198 -18.00 13.38 -5.21
CA GLY A 198 -17.30 12.55 -4.24
C GLY A 198 -16.23 13.32 -3.45
N TRP A 199 -15.64 14.38 -4.02
CA TRP A 199 -14.70 15.24 -3.31
C TRP A 199 -15.29 15.99 -2.11
N LYS A 200 -16.62 16.11 -2.03
CA LYS A 200 -17.34 16.72 -0.91
C LYS A 200 -17.69 15.72 0.20
N ALA A 201 -17.42 14.43 0.00
CA ALA A 201 -17.79 13.38 0.94
C ALA A 201 -17.03 13.48 2.28
N SER A 202 -15.84 14.09 2.29
CA SER A 202 -15.09 14.35 3.53
C SER A 202 -14.10 15.49 3.36
N SER A 203 -13.67 16.08 4.48
CA SER A 203 -12.59 17.07 4.48
C SER A 203 -11.28 16.48 3.92
N HIS A 204 -11.01 15.19 4.14
CA HIS A 204 -9.88 14.49 3.55
C HIS A 204 -9.96 14.47 2.01
N ALA A 205 -11.11 14.11 1.45
CA ALA A 205 -11.33 14.13 0.00
C ALA A 205 -11.16 15.54 -0.58
N GLY A 206 -11.69 16.57 0.08
CA GLY A 206 -11.50 17.96 -0.31
C GLY A 206 -10.03 18.41 -0.31
N LEU A 207 -9.24 17.94 0.66
CA LEU A 207 -7.79 18.18 0.70
C LEU A 207 -7.08 17.48 -0.45
N VAL A 208 -7.39 16.21 -0.71
CA VAL A 208 -6.80 15.46 -1.84
C VAL A 208 -7.14 16.13 -3.17
N ARG A 209 -8.39 16.56 -3.37
CA ARG A 209 -8.81 17.35 -4.55
C ARG A 209 -7.94 18.59 -4.72
N THR A 210 -7.74 19.35 -3.64
CA THR A 210 -6.97 20.60 -3.68
C THR A 210 -5.51 20.36 -4.08
N LEU A 211 -4.93 19.22 -3.71
CA LEU A 211 -3.59 18.81 -4.19
C LEU A 211 -3.59 18.59 -5.70
N TYR A 212 -4.58 17.87 -6.22
CA TYR A 212 -4.68 17.65 -7.65
C TYR A 212 -4.87 18.96 -8.42
N VAL A 213 -5.72 19.87 -7.94
CA VAL A 213 -5.87 21.22 -8.52
C VAL A 213 -4.53 21.96 -8.54
N SER A 214 -3.81 21.95 -7.41
CA SER A 214 -2.53 22.64 -7.27
C SER A 214 -1.49 22.06 -8.24
N TYR A 215 -1.42 20.74 -8.36
CA TYR A 215 -0.52 20.07 -9.29
C TYR A 215 -0.83 20.42 -10.75
N TRP A 216 -2.12 20.45 -11.10
CA TRP A 216 -2.55 20.81 -12.43
C TRP A 216 -2.20 22.26 -12.79
N LEU A 217 -2.44 23.20 -11.87
CA LEU A 217 -2.09 24.61 -12.08
C LEU A 217 -0.59 24.82 -12.30
N ALA A 218 0.25 24.14 -11.52
CA ALA A 218 1.70 24.20 -11.75
C ALA A 218 2.09 23.62 -13.11
N HIS A 219 1.45 22.54 -13.55
CA HIS A 219 1.67 21.98 -14.89
C HIS A 219 1.29 22.96 -16.01
N LEU A 220 0.23 23.74 -15.81
CA LEU A 220 -0.19 24.81 -16.72
C LEU A 220 0.67 26.09 -16.64
N GLY A 221 1.70 26.12 -15.78
CA GLY A 221 2.57 27.27 -15.59
C GLY A 221 2.10 28.28 -14.52
N ASP A 222 0.97 28.05 -13.86
CA ASP A 222 0.49 28.87 -12.75
C ASP A 222 0.98 28.34 -11.39
N GLY A 223 2.32 28.30 -11.25
CA GLY A 223 2.98 27.87 -10.01
C GLY A 223 2.59 28.73 -8.81
N ARG A 224 2.31 30.03 -9.02
CA ARG A 224 1.94 30.94 -7.93
C ARG A 224 0.60 30.57 -7.31
N GLN A 225 -0.42 30.30 -8.12
CA GLN A 225 -1.72 29.87 -7.62
C GLN A 225 -1.63 28.47 -6.99
N ALA A 226 -0.83 27.57 -7.57
CA ALA A 226 -0.57 26.25 -7.00
C ALA A 226 0.00 26.34 -5.58
N VAL A 227 1.06 27.13 -5.37
CA VAL A 227 1.66 27.33 -4.04
C VAL A 227 0.67 27.96 -3.06
N GLN A 228 -0.14 28.93 -3.50
CA GLN A 228 -1.16 29.56 -2.64
C GLN A 228 -2.22 28.55 -2.16
N LEU A 229 -2.70 27.67 -3.04
CA LEU A 229 -3.66 26.64 -2.68
C LEU A 229 -3.09 25.70 -1.62
N VAL A 230 -1.86 25.24 -1.79
CA VAL A 230 -1.29 24.32 -0.81
C VAL A 230 -0.96 24.99 0.52
N ARG A 231 -0.55 26.27 0.52
CA ARG A 231 -0.39 27.05 1.76
C ARG A 231 -1.72 27.15 2.54
N ARG A 232 -2.84 27.37 1.85
CA ARG A 232 -4.17 27.36 2.46
C ARG A 232 -4.51 25.99 3.04
N MET A 233 -4.19 24.89 2.35
CA MET A 233 -4.37 23.54 2.90
C MET A 233 -3.60 23.33 4.21
N SER A 234 -2.33 23.76 4.27
CA SER A 234 -1.52 23.64 5.49
C SER A 234 -2.09 24.42 6.66
N ALA A 235 -2.73 25.57 6.40
CA ALA A 235 -3.40 26.37 7.43
C ALA A 235 -4.68 25.69 7.94
N LEU A 236 -5.48 25.12 7.04
CA LEU A 236 -6.70 24.36 7.38
C LEU A 236 -6.37 23.08 8.18
N GLY A 237 -5.29 22.39 7.84
CA GLY A 237 -4.84 21.19 8.56
C GLY A 237 -4.49 21.44 10.04
N ARG A 238 -4.09 22.66 10.42
CA ARG A 238 -3.80 23.00 11.83
C ARG A 238 -5.04 23.07 12.71
N ALA A 239 -6.20 23.40 12.14
CA ALA A 239 -7.44 23.59 12.89
C ALA A 239 -8.31 22.33 12.98
N SER A 240 -8.18 21.40 12.04
CA SER A 240 -9.18 20.33 11.83
C SER A 240 -8.69 18.91 12.14
N TYR A 241 -7.38 18.67 12.32
CA TYR A 241 -6.86 17.31 12.52
C TYR A 241 -5.71 17.30 13.54
N GLN A 242 -5.76 16.41 14.54
CA GLN A 242 -4.57 16.03 15.30
C GLN A 242 -3.66 15.23 14.34
N TRP A 243 -2.45 15.73 14.09
CA TRP A 243 -1.56 15.35 12.98
C TRP A 243 -0.92 13.95 13.15
N LYS A 244 -1.74 12.89 13.13
CA LYS A 244 -1.27 11.48 13.23
C LYS A 244 -1.38 10.68 11.93
N ASP A 245 -1.89 11.28 10.84
CA ASP A 245 -2.17 10.57 9.59
C ASP A 245 -1.07 10.73 8.54
N HIS A 246 -0.75 9.64 7.84
CA HIS A 246 0.27 9.58 6.79
C HIS A 246 -0.09 10.43 5.55
N ALA A 247 -1.31 10.95 5.49
CA ALA A 247 -1.76 11.91 4.50
C ALA A 247 -0.83 13.14 4.38
N ILE A 248 -0.27 13.60 5.51
CA ILE A 248 0.65 14.75 5.49
C ILE A 248 1.96 14.45 4.75
N LEU A 249 2.48 13.22 4.87
CA LEU A 249 3.70 12.81 4.18
C LEU A 249 3.50 12.79 2.66
N ARG A 250 2.27 12.47 2.20
CA ARG A 250 1.87 12.58 0.78
C ARG A 250 1.73 14.02 0.33
N ILE A 251 1.12 14.87 1.15
CA ILE A 251 1.01 16.31 0.85
C ILE A 251 2.40 16.91 0.69
N LEU A 252 3.32 16.61 1.62
CA LEU A 252 4.69 17.08 1.57
C LEU A 252 5.44 16.56 0.33
N GLU A 253 5.34 15.26 0.00
CA GLU A 253 5.96 14.69 -1.21
C GLU A 253 5.49 15.42 -2.48
N ARG A 254 4.19 15.72 -2.58
CA ARG A 254 3.61 16.43 -3.72
C ARG A 254 4.04 17.90 -3.77
N LEU A 255 4.09 18.57 -2.61
CA LEU A 255 4.61 19.93 -2.47
C LEU A 255 6.06 20.04 -2.92
N ILE A 256 6.88 19.08 -2.51
CA ILE A 256 8.28 18.97 -2.95
C ILE A 256 8.31 18.87 -4.47
N GLY A 257 7.58 17.91 -5.05
CA GLY A 257 7.52 17.75 -6.50
C GLY A 257 7.13 19.04 -7.23
N LEU A 258 6.15 19.78 -6.69
CA LEU A 258 5.72 21.08 -7.22
C LEU A 258 6.81 22.14 -7.15
N ALA A 259 7.46 22.30 -6.00
CA ALA A 259 8.54 23.28 -5.81
C ALA A 259 9.69 23.02 -6.81
N MET A 260 10.08 21.75 -6.95
CA MET A 260 11.15 21.36 -7.90
C MET A 260 10.73 21.61 -9.36
N MET A 261 9.46 21.37 -9.71
CA MET A 261 8.96 21.63 -11.07
C MET A 261 8.99 23.10 -11.46
N VAL A 262 8.80 24.03 -10.51
CA VAL A 262 8.80 25.48 -10.77
C VAL A 262 10.16 26.14 -10.53
N GLY A 263 11.21 25.34 -10.28
CA GLY A 263 12.57 25.83 -10.05
C GLY A 263 12.81 26.41 -8.65
N GLU A 264 11.92 26.18 -7.69
CA GLU A 264 12.10 26.58 -6.29
C GLU A 264 12.87 25.51 -5.48
N ASP A 265 14.10 25.21 -5.89
CA ASP A 265 14.91 24.13 -5.31
C ASP A 265 15.14 24.29 -3.79
N GLU A 266 15.35 25.52 -3.31
CA GLU A 266 15.52 25.80 -1.88
C GLU A 266 14.24 25.50 -1.08
N ALA A 267 13.08 25.82 -1.62
CA ALA A 267 11.80 25.51 -0.99
C ALA A 267 11.55 23.99 -0.99
N GLY A 268 11.89 23.31 -2.09
CA GLY A 268 11.87 21.85 -2.18
C GLY A 268 12.75 21.17 -1.14
N GLU A 269 13.96 21.69 -0.91
CA GLU A 269 14.87 21.21 0.13
C GLU A 269 14.27 21.40 1.54
N GLN A 270 13.72 22.58 1.85
CA GLN A 270 13.08 22.84 3.15
C GLN A 270 11.87 21.92 3.39
N LEU A 271 11.05 21.69 2.38
CA LEU A 271 9.89 20.78 2.45
C LEU A 271 10.32 19.33 2.68
N HIS A 272 11.42 18.89 2.05
CA HIS A 272 12.03 17.60 2.35
C HIS A 272 12.46 17.51 3.82
N LEU A 273 13.09 18.54 4.39
CA LEU A 273 13.48 18.54 5.80
C LEU A 273 12.27 18.46 6.74
N ILE A 274 11.20 19.19 6.44
CA ILE A 274 9.93 19.08 7.18
C ILE A 274 9.37 17.65 7.07
N ARG A 275 9.42 17.03 5.88
CA ARG A 275 8.98 15.64 5.68
C ARG A 275 9.82 14.66 6.49
N VAL A 276 11.13 14.86 6.62
CA VAL A 276 11.99 14.05 7.52
C VAL A 276 11.52 14.18 8.97
N GLN A 277 11.25 15.39 9.46
CA GLN A 277 10.79 15.59 10.82
C GLN A 277 9.47 14.87 11.08
N VAL A 278 8.47 15.09 10.22
CA VAL A 278 7.16 14.46 10.36
C VAL A 278 7.23 12.95 10.24
N ALA A 279 8.04 12.41 9.32
CA ALA A 279 8.22 10.97 9.18
C ALA A 279 8.93 10.36 10.40
N THR A 280 9.82 11.11 11.06
CA THR A 280 10.45 10.71 12.32
C THR A 280 9.42 10.60 13.44
N ASP A 281 8.57 11.61 13.59
CA ASP A 281 7.53 11.66 14.62
C ASP A 281 6.47 10.56 14.45
N LEU A 282 6.16 10.21 13.19
CA LEU A 282 5.26 9.10 12.84
C LEU A 282 5.95 7.73 12.88
N GLY A 283 7.27 7.69 12.95
CA GLY A 283 8.07 6.48 12.83
C GLY A 283 8.01 5.83 11.44
N ASP A 284 7.70 6.57 10.36
CA ASP A 284 7.61 6.05 8.99
C ASP A 284 9.01 5.96 8.35
N ILE A 285 9.61 4.77 8.44
CA ILE A 285 10.94 4.51 7.90
C ILE A 285 10.95 4.57 6.37
N SER A 286 9.84 4.19 5.71
CA SER A 286 9.76 4.23 4.24
C SER A 286 9.86 5.67 3.75
N ALA A 287 9.06 6.57 4.34
CA ALA A 287 9.11 7.98 4.03
C ALA A 287 10.45 8.61 4.41
N LEU A 288 11.05 8.24 5.55
CA LEU A 288 12.36 8.73 5.96
C LEU A 288 13.45 8.34 4.95
N VAL A 289 13.52 7.06 4.57
CA VAL A 289 14.50 6.54 3.61
C VAL A 289 14.32 7.23 2.25
N SER A 290 13.09 7.32 1.75
CA SER A 290 12.84 7.92 0.43
C SER A 290 13.20 9.41 0.40
N THR A 291 12.85 10.15 1.47
CA THR A 291 13.16 11.58 1.59
C THR A 291 14.66 11.83 1.67
N LEU A 292 15.35 11.07 2.52
CA LEU A 292 16.80 11.22 2.70
C LEU A 292 17.58 10.79 1.45
N TYR A 293 17.07 9.80 0.70
CA TYR A 293 17.64 9.46 -0.60
C TYR A 293 17.54 10.65 -1.56
N ARG A 294 16.34 11.24 -1.72
CA ARG A 294 16.14 12.43 -2.57
C ARG A 294 17.02 13.60 -2.14
N LEU A 295 17.06 13.91 -0.84
CA LEU A 295 17.96 14.93 -0.30
C LEU A 295 19.43 14.62 -0.61
N SER A 296 19.86 13.36 -0.53
CA SER A 296 21.24 12.98 -0.85
C SER A 296 21.59 13.16 -2.34
N THR A 297 20.61 13.01 -3.23
CA THR A 297 20.79 13.30 -4.66
C THR A 297 20.85 14.80 -4.96
N LEU A 298 20.28 15.64 -4.09
CA LEU A 298 20.33 17.10 -4.21
C LEU A 298 21.59 17.70 -3.57
N ARG A 299 22.00 17.18 -2.41
CA ARG A 299 23.16 17.67 -1.64
C ARG A 299 23.92 16.51 -0.99
N ASP A 300 25.20 16.41 -1.27
CA ASP A 300 26.06 15.34 -0.75
C ASP A 300 26.10 15.26 0.79
N ARG A 301 25.88 16.37 1.50
CA ARG A 301 25.86 16.41 2.97
C ARG A 301 24.87 15.44 3.61
N TYR A 302 23.77 15.10 2.92
CA TYR A 302 22.75 14.18 3.45
C TYR A 302 23.07 12.70 3.19
N ARG A 303 24.07 12.41 2.36
CA ARG A 303 24.41 11.03 1.95
C ARG A 303 24.73 10.13 3.14
N HIS A 304 25.46 10.63 4.13
CA HIS A 304 25.80 9.85 5.33
C HIS A 304 24.59 9.52 6.20
N HIS A 305 23.66 10.47 6.35
CA HIS A 305 22.42 10.26 7.11
C HIS A 305 21.55 9.20 6.45
N TRP A 306 21.42 9.29 5.12
CA TRP A 306 20.71 8.31 4.32
C TRP A 306 21.33 6.90 4.44
N LEU A 307 22.65 6.76 4.24
CA LEU A 307 23.33 5.45 4.34
C LEU A 307 23.18 4.81 5.72
N ARG A 308 23.32 5.60 6.80
CA ARG A 308 23.12 5.11 8.17
C ARG A 308 21.71 4.62 8.42
N LEU A 309 20.69 5.33 7.91
CA LEU A 309 19.30 4.92 8.07
C LEU A 309 18.97 3.67 7.25
N ALA A 310 19.41 3.65 5.98
CA ALA A 310 19.24 2.51 5.09
C ALA A 310 19.84 1.22 5.66
N GLU A 311 21.03 1.32 6.27
CA GLU A 311 21.66 0.16 6.94
C GLU A 311 20.89 -0.30 8.18
N ARG A 312 20.38 0.63 9.00
CA ARG A 312 19.63 0.31 10.21
C ARG A 312 18.23 -0.25 9.94
N SER A 313 17.59 0.18 8.85
CA SER A 313 16.24 -0.25 8.50
C SER A 313 16.22 -1.74 8.11
N GLY A 314 17.26 -2.18 7.41
CA GLY A 314 17.39 -3.54 6.88
C GLY A 314 16.57 -3.81 5.61
N TYR A 315 15.95 -2.80 5.00
CA TYR A 315 15.16 -2.94 3.77
C TYR A 315 16.03 -2.67 2.54
N PHE A 316 16.38 -3.70 1.76
CA PHE A 316 17.32 -3.56 0.64
C PHE A 316 16.67 -3.22 -0.70
N SER A 317 15.35 -3.39 -0.82
CA SER A 317 14.62 -3.13 -2.07
C SER A 317 14.00 -1.73 -2.13
N LEU A 318 14.23 -0.87 -1.12
CA LEU A 318 13.74 0.51 -1.21
C LEU A 318 14.59 1.31 -2.21
N PRO A 319 13.97 2.19 -3.00
CA PRO A 319 14.67 2.96 -4.03
C PRO A 319 15.93 3.65 -3.52
N GLY A 320 17.02 3.50 -4.27
CA GLY A 320 18.30 4.15 -3.99
C GLY A 320 19.22 3.37 -3.05
N ILE A 321 18.71 2.46 -2.20
CA ILE A 321 19.54 1.78 -1.20
C ILE A 321 20.63 0.94 -1.88
N PRO A 322 21.92 1.12 -1.53
CA PRO A 322 22.99 0.32 -2.10
C PRO A 322 22.85 -1.13 -1.65
N GLN A 323 23.30 -2.08 -2.49
CA GLN A 323 23.44 -3.46 -2.06
C GLN A 323 24.45 -3.54 -0.92
N PHE A 324 23.95 -3.70 0.31
CA PHE A 324 24.81 -3.91 1.47
C PHE A 324 25.32 -5.35 1.48
N SER A 325 26.56 -5.55 1.93
CA SER A 325 27.13 -6.90 2.08
C SER A 325 26.27 -7.77 3.00
N ALA A 326 25.91 -8.96 2.53
CA ALA A 326 25.17 -9.96 3.31
C ALA A 326 25.87 -10.38 4.62
N ARG A 327 27.17 -10.06 4.79
CA ARG A 327 27.95 -10.34 6.00
C ARG A 327 27.74 -9.33 7.14
N LYS A 328 27.06 -8.21 6.90
CA LYS A 328 26.75 -7.26 7.99
C LYS A 328 25.76 -7.90 8.97
N LYS A 329 26.13 -7.90 10.26
CA LYS A 329 25.41 -8.60 11.34
C LYS A 329 23.90 -8.36 11.35
N THR A 330 23.45 -7.11 11.23
CA THR A 330 22.02 -6.74 11.19
C THR A 330 21.25 -7.40 10.05
N ILE A 331 21.93 -7.65 8.92
CA ILE A 331 21.36 -8.25 7.71
C ILE A 331 21.25 -9.77 7.86
N ALA A 332 22.31 -10.40 8.36
CA ALA A 332 22.32 -11.82 8.68
C ALA A 332 21.26 -12.15 9.75
N ASP A 333 21.20 -11.35 10.82
CA ASP A 333 20.22 -11.46 11.89
C ASP A 333 18.79 -11.28 11.36
N GLY A 334 18.57 -10.34 10.43
CA GLY A 334 17.27 -10.14 9.78
C GLY A 334 16.80 -11.36 8.99
N ARG A 335 17.68 -11.99 8.20
CA ARG A 335 17.35 -13.21 7.43
C ARG A 335 17.02 -14.40 8.34
N VAL A 336 17.84 -14.62 9.37
CA VAL A 336 17.60 -15.70 10.34
C VAL A 336 16.26 -15.49 11.05
N LEU A 337 15.96 -14.25 11.47
CA LEU A 337 14.68 -13.93 12.10
C LEU A 337 13.48 -14.15 11.17
N LEU A 338 13.60 -13.88 9.87
CA LEU A 338 12.52 -14.15 8.92
C LEU A 338 12.28 -15.64 8.70
N GLN A 339 13.32 -16.47 8.73
CA GLN A 339 13.16 -17.93 8.71
C GLN A 339 12.45 -18.43 9.97
N VAL A 340 12.75 -17.84 11.13
CA VAL A 340 12.04 -18.14 12.38
C VAL A 340 10.57 -17.73 12.29
N VAL A 341 10.27 -16.54 11.75
CA VAL A 341 8.89 -16.08 11.52
C VAL A 341 8.14 -17.05 10.60
N ASP A 342 8.74 -17.43 9.46
CA ASP A 342 8.12 -18.35 8.50
C ASP A 342 7.75 -19.68 9.15
N ARG A 343 8.69 -20.24 9.92
CA ARG A 343 8.49 -21.48 10.66
C ARG A 343 7.37 -21.35 11.69
N LYS A 344 7.34 -20.25 12.45
CA LYS A 344 6.31 -19.99 13.46
C LYS A 344 4.92 -19.85 12.83
N ILE A 345 4.79 -19.18 11.69
CA ILE A 345 3.53 -19.10 10.94
C ILE A 345 3.08 -20.51 10.53
N ALA A 346 3.98 -21.32 9.96
CA ALA A 346 3.66 -22.69 9.55
C ALA A 346 3.31 -23.61 10.74
N GLU A 347 3.98 -23.45 11.88
CA GLU A 347 3.61 -24.12 13.14
C GLU A 347 2.20 -23.72 13.60
N SER A 348 1.87 -22.42 13.55
CA SER A 348 0.54 -21.94 13.92
C SER A 348 -0.56 -22.43 12.98
N TYR A 349 -0.32 -22.51 11.67
CA TYR A 349 -1.26 -23.14 10.73
C TYR A 349 -1.50 -24.61 11.08
N ARG A 350 -0.44 -25.38 11.35
CA ARG A 350 -0.56 -26.80 11.73
C ARG A 350 -1.29 -26.98 13.05
N ALA A 351 -0.98 -26.17 14.06
CA ALA A 351 -1.65 -26.21 15.35
C ALA A 351 -3.14 -25.89 15.23
N HIS A 352 -3.50 -24.85 14.46
CA HIS A 352 -4.90 -24.52 14.22
C HIS A 352 -5.61 -25.65 13.45
N ALA A 353 -5.03 -26.14 12.35
CA ALA A 353 -5.59 -27.24 11.59
C ALA A 353 -5.82 -28.48 12.48
N ALA A 354 -4.86 -28.86 13.33
CA ALA A 354 -5.03 -29.97 14.27
C ALA A 354 -6.17 -29.77 15.27
N SER A 355 -6.39 -28.53 15.74
CA SER A 355 -7.54 -28.20 16.59
C SER A 355 -8.88 -28.18 15.83
N SER A 356 -8.88 -27.83 14.55
CA SER A 356 -10.07 -27.83 13.67
C SER A 356 -10.44 -29.23 13.16
N VAL A 357 -9.49 -30.17 13.13
CA VAL A 357 -9.70 -31.57 12.69
C VAL A 357 -10.58 -32.38 13.66
N PHE A 358 -10.86 -31.86 14.86
CA PHE A 358 -11.94 -32.39 15.68
C PHE A 358 -13.35 -32.16 15.08
N GLU A 359 -13.47 -31.46 13.93
CA GLU A 359 -14.75 -31.28 13.22
C GLU A 359 -14.79 -31.84 11.77
N MET A 360 -13.67 -32.11 11.08
CA MET A 360 -13.65 -32.87 9.80
C MET A 360 -12.29 -33.57 9.51
N PRO A 361 -12.27 -34.74 8.84
CA PRO A 361 -11.06 -35.56 8.66
C PRO A 361 -10.07 -34.95 7.64
N CYS A 362 -8.79 -34.91 8.01
CA CYS A 362 -7.69 -34.31 7.24
C CYS A 362 -6.95 -35.31 6.35
N HIS A 363 -6.58 -34.88 5.13
CA HIS A 363 -5.54 -35.52 4.31
C HIS A 363 -4.23 -34.71 4.40
N GLU A 364 -3.18 -35.32 4.96
CA GLU A 364 -1.88 -34.72 5.31
C GLU A 364 -1.06 -34.19 4.11
N ALA A 365 -1.37 -34.60 2.88
CA ALA A 365 -0.60 -34.26 1.68
C ALA A 365 -0.61 -32.76 1.31
N ALA A 366 -1.43 -31.96 1.99
CA ALA A 366 -1.67 -30.58 1.62
C ALA A 366 -1.10 -29.54 2.61
N LEU A 367 -0.21 -29.98 3.53
CA LEU A 367 0.50 -29.18 4.52
C LEU A 367 2.04 -29.27 4.42
N ALA A 368 2.56 -30.09 3.49
CA ALA A 368 3.99 -30.21 3.16
C ALA A 368 4.35 -29.30 1.98
#